data_AF-A0A838UR34-F1
#
_entry.id   AF-A0A838UR34-F1
#
_cell.length_a   1.000
_cell.length_b   1.000
_cell.length_c   1.000
_cell.angle_alpha   90.00
_cell.angle_beta   90.00
_cell.angle_gamma   90.00
#
_symmetry.space_group_name_H-M   'P 1'
#
loop_
_entity.id
_entity.type
_entity.pdbx_description
1 polymer ?
#
loop_
_entity_poly.entity_id
_entity_poly.type
_entity_poly.pdbx_seq_one_letter_code
_entity_poly.pdbx_strand_id
1 'polypeptide(L)'
;MIRYLLLGVLLAATGLSGLLAGISLDKAVVQLPARHQLGALAYAAYIRAADLQGGLRWYPLLGVGAPLLVVAAVALLPFAGFPRSVIIPIFVAAGLSGAHLVTTSRAAPLLLQLRHHDLDEATLQEVFRRFARWHGRRCIVQLATFGVLLWALFVLAA
;
A
#
# COMPACT_ATOMS: atom_id res chain seq x y z
N MET A 1 -17.30 9.04 -23.77
CA MET A 1 -15.85 8.71 -23.75
C MET A 1 -15.23 8.91 -22.36
N ILE A 2 -15.26 10.12 -21.80
CA ILE A 2 -14.60 10.44 -20.52
C ILE A 2 -15.11 9.63 -19.30
N ARG A 3 -16.41 9.31 -19.25
CA ARG A 3 -17.00 8.46 -18.20
C ARG A 3 -16.45 7.03 -18.23
N TYR A 4 -16.28 6.45 -19.41
CA TYR A 4 -15.67 5.12 -19.58
C TYR A 4 -14.18 5.14 -19.23
N LEU A 5 -13.48 6.22 -19.55
CA LEU A 5 -12.10 6.41 -19.12
C LEU A 5 -11.99 6.46 -17.58
N LEU A 6 -12.82 7.25 -16.91
CA LEU A 6 -12.84 7.29 -15.44
C LEU A 6 -13.14 5.91 -14.85
N LEU A 7 -14.14 5.20 -15.38
CA LEU A 7 -14.46 3.84 -14.93
C LEU A 7 -13.26 2.90 -15.08
N GLY A 8 -12.59 2.92 -16.23
CA GLY A 8 -11.37 2.13 -16.46
C GLY A 8 -10.26 2.46 -15.45
N VAL A 9 -10.05 3.74 -15.17
CA VAL A 9 -9.07 4.20 -14.17
C VAL A 9 -9.46 3.75 -12.76
N LEU A 10 -10.75 3.86 -12.38
CA LEU A 10 -11.22 3.41 -11.07
C LEU A 10 -11.11 1.89 -10.89
N LEU A 11 -11.42 1.11 -11.93
CA LEU A 11 -11.23 -0.34 -11.93
C LEU A 11 -9.75 -0.69 -11.74
N ALA A 12 -8.85 -0.06 -12.50
CA ALA A 12 -7.41 -0.27 -12.39
C ALA A 12 -6.88 0.16 -11.01
N ALA A 13 -7.30 1.33 -10.51
CA ALA A 13 -6.93 1.82 -9.18
C ALA A 13 -7.39 0.83 -8.09
N THR A 14 -8.64 0.37 -8.16
CA THR A 14 -9.20 -0.59 -7.21
C THR A 14 -8.45 -1.91 -7.24
N GLY A 15 -8.15 -2.44 -8.44
CA GLY A 15 -7.38 -3.67 -8.60
C GLY A 15 -5.98 -3.58 -7.97
N LEU A 16 -5.22 -2.52 -8.28
CA LEU A 16 -3.89 -2.33 -7.70
C LEU A 16 -3.95 -2.06 -6.19
N SER A 17 -4.91 -1.26 -5.71
CA SER A 17 -5.12 -1.04 -4.28
C SER A 17 -5.51 -2.31 -3.54
N GLY A 18 -6.30 -3.20 -4.15
CA GLY A 18 -6.66 -4.51 -3.59
C GLY A 18 -5.45 -5.43 -3.45
N LEU A 19 -4.61 -5.54 -4.49
CA LEU A 19 -3.35 -6.29 -4.41
C LEU A 19 -2.44 -5.75 -3.32
N LEU A 20 -2.29 -4.42 -3.25
CA LEU A 20 -1.45 -3.75 -2.26
C LEU A 20 -1.98 -3.99 -0.83
N ALA A 21 -3.28 -3.89 -0.62
CA ALA A 21 -3.93 -4.15 0.66
C ALA A 21 -3.77 -5.61 1.09
N GLY A 22 -3.94 -6.56 0.17
CA GLY A 22 -3.75 -7.98 0.43
C GLY A 22 -2.32 -8.33 0.85
N ILE A 23 -1.32 -7.85 0.09
CA ILE A 23 0.10 -8.06 0.43
C ILE A 23 0.42 -7.45 1.80
N SER A 24 -0.08 -6.25 2.09
CA SER A 24 0.16 -5.62 3.39
C SER A 24 -0.54 -6.31 4.54
N LEU A 25 -1.73 -6.86 4.33
CA LEU A 25 -2.47 -7.62 5.33
C LEU A 25 -1.72 -8.91 5.66
N ASP A 26 -1.30 -9.67 4.66
CA ASP A 26 -0.46 -10.87 4.84
C ASP A 26 0.82 -10.53 5.62
N LYS A 27 1.51 -9.46 5.20
CA LYS A 27 2.72 -9.00 5.90
C LYS A 27 2.45 -8.64 7.35
N ALA A 28 1.34 -7.96 7.64
CA ALA A 28 0.99 -7.49 8.98
C ALA A 28 0.53 -8.60 9.93
N VAL A 29 -0.24 -9.56 9.42
CA VAL A 29 -0.91 -10.59 10.23
C VAL A 29 -0.12 -11.89 10.29
N VAL A 30 0.60 -12.24 9.22
CA VAL A 30 1.29 -13.53 9.11
C VAL A 30 2.80 -13.35 9.26
N GLN A 31 3.42 -12.60 8.35
CA GLN A 31 4.88 -12.55 8.29
C GLN A 31 5.51 -11.80 9.47
N LEU A 32 4.92 -10.65 9.84
CA LEU A 32 5.47 -9.84 10.92
C LEU A 32 5.43 -10.56 12.28
N PRO A 33 4.35 -11.23 12.69
CA PRO A 33 4.35 -12.03 13.91
C PRO A 33 5.34 -13.21 13.87
N ALA A 34 5.53 -13.86 12.72
CA ALA A 34 6.46 -14.98 12.57
C ALA A 34 7.91 -14.64 12.96
N ARG A 35 8.31 -13.37 12.88
CA ARG A 35 9.65 -12.91 13.33
C ARG A 35 9.97 -13.28 14.77
N HIS A 36 8.95 -13.37 15.64
CA HIS A 36 9.13 -13.69 17.05
C HIS A 36 9.49 -15.17 17.28
N GLN A 37 9.15 -16.05 16.33
CA GLN A 37 9.52 -17.46 16.36
C GLN A 37 10.86 -17.71 15.66
N LEU A 38 11.16 -16.96 14.60
CA LEU A 38 12.38 -17.10 13.81
C LEU A 38 13.62 -16.49 14.49
N GLY A 39 13.45 -15.42 15.28
CA GLY A 39 14.55 -14.58 15.75
C GLY A 39 14.98 -13.53 14.71
N ALA A 40 15.67 -12.46 15.12
CA ALA A 40 15.87 -11.31 14.24
C ALA A 40 16.87 -11.60 13.11
N LEU A 41 17.97 -12.31 13.36
CA LEU A 41 18.91 -12.73 12.32
C LEU A 41 18.25 -13.57 11.20
N ALA A 42 17.51 -14.63 11.56
CA ALA A 42 16.86 -15.49 10.58
C ALA A 42 15.76 -14.76 9.82
N TYR A 43 14.97 -13.93 10.50
CA TYR A 43 13.96 -13.09 9.85
C TYR A 43 14.59 -12.04 8.92
N ALA A 44 15.74 -11.46 9.28
CA ALA A 44 16.48 -10.54 8.39
C ALA A 44 16.95 -11.24 7.12
N ALA A 45 17.44 -12.48 7.22
CA ALA A 45 17.79 -13.30 6.06
C ALA A 45 16.57 -13.59 5.17
N TYR A 46 15.43 -13.96 5.76
CA TYR A 46 14.17 -14.14 5.04
C TYR A 46 13.76 -12.86 4.28
N ILE A 47 13.77 -11.70 4.95
CA ILE A 47 13.38 -10.43 4.34
C ILE A 47 14.33 -10.03 3.20
N ARG A 48 15.64 -10.26 3.36
CA ARG A 48 16.62 -10.04 2.28
C ARG A 48 16.28 -10.88 1.05
N ALA A 49 15.97 -12.16 1.25
CA ALA A 49 15.63 -13.06 0.16
C ALA A 49 14.27 -12.74 -0.48
N ALA A 50 13.24 -12.50 0.33
CA ALA A 50 11.86 -12.31 -0.13
C ALA A 50 11.61 -10.89 -0.69
N ASP A 51 11.95 -9.85 0.09
CA ASP A 51 11.55 -8.47 -0.23
C ASP A 51 12.62 -7.70 -0.99
N LEU A 52 13.90 -7.89 -0.68
CA LEU A 52 14.98 -7.05 -1.22
C LEU A 52 15.56 -7.54 -2.54
N GLN A 53 15.42 -8.82 -2.88
CA GLN A 53 15.78 -9.35 -4.20
C GLN A 53 14.63 -9.21 -5.20
N GLY A 54 13.58 -10.05 -5.07
CA GLY A 54 12.46 -10.08 -6.01
C GLY A 54 11.44 -8.96 -5.81
N GLY A 55 11.13 -8.61 -4.56
CA GLY A 55 10.12 -7.61 -4.21
C GLY A 55 10.45 -6.18 -4.66
N LEU A 56 11.74 -5.85 -4.80
CA LEU A 56 12.19 -4.49 -5.11
C LEU A 56 11.72 -3.98 -6.49
N ARG A 57 11.39 -4.88 -7.42
CA ARG A 57 10.83 -4.50 -8.73
C ARG A 57 9.32 -4.27 -8.68
N TRP A 58 8.60 -5.07 -7.88
CA TRP A 58 7.14 -5.08 -7.84
C TRP A 58 6.56 -4.02 -6.88
N TYR A 59 7.22 -3.80 -5.74
CA TYR A 59 6.71 -2.88 -4.72
C TYR A 59 6.65 -1.41 -5.15
N PRO A 60 7.59 -0.86 -5.94
CA PRO A 60 7.46 0.51 -6.45
C PRO A 60 6.28 0.67 -7.41
N LEU A 61 6.07 -0.32 -8.29
CA LEU A 61 4.94 -0.31 -9.22
C LEU A 61 3.61 -0.28 -8.48
N LEU A 62 3.42 -1.15 -7.49
CA LEU A 62 2.18 -1.16 -6.70
C LEU A 62 2.09 0.04 -5.76
N GLY A 63 3.20 0.39 -5.10
CA GLY A 63 3.26 1.42 -4.07
C GLY A 63 3.13 2.85 -4.60
N VAL A 64 3.50 3.10 -5.85
CA VAL A 64 3.36 4.42 -6.52
C VAL A 64 2.25 4.39 -7.56
N GLY A 65 2.12 3.30 -8.33
CA GLY A 65 1.13 3.18 -9.39
C GLY A 65 -0.32 3.27 -8.89
N ALA A 66 -0.66 2.61 -7.77
CA ALA A 66 -2.00 2.72 -7.22
C ALA A 66 -2.36 4.18 -6.82
N PRO A 67 -1.55 4.91 -6.03
CA PRO A 67 -1.77 6.34 -5.78
C PRO A 67 -1.90 7.20 -7.03
N LEU A 68 -1.06 6.98 -8.06
CA LEU A 68 -1.12 7.74 -9.30
C LEU A 68 -2.44 7.55 -10.04
N LEU A 69 -2.97 6.32 -10.08
CA LEU A 69 -4.28 6.06 -10.67
C LEU A 69 -5.42 6.74 -9.91
N VAL A 70 -5.34 6.82 -8.58
CA VAL A 70 -6.32 7.55 -7.77
C VAL A 70 -6.25 9.06 -8.06
N VAL A 71 -5.05 9.63 -8.19
CA VAL A 71 -4.87 11.03 -8.61
C VAL A 71 -5.41 11.27 -10.02
N ALA A 72 -5.16 10.35 -10.95
CA ALA A 72 -5.73 10.42 -12.30
C ALA A 72 -7.26 10.39 -12.26
N ALA A 73 -7.87 9.55 -11.41
CA ALA A 73 -9.33 9.54 -11.22
C ALA A 73 -9.85 10.90 -10.76
N VAL A 74 -9.20 11.54 -9.77
CA VAL A 74 -9.55 12.89 -9.31
C VAL A 74 -9.45 13.91 -10.45
N ALA A 75 -8.39 13.86 -11.26
CA ALA A 75 -8.19 14.79 -12.37
C ALA A 75 -9.28 14.68 -13.45
N LEU A 76 -9.90 13.51 -13.60
CA LEU A 76 -10.97 13.26 -14.57
C LEU A 76 -12.37 13.67 -14.05
N LEU A 77 -12.55 13.86 -12.74
CA LEU A 77 -13.85 14.18 -12.13
C LEU A 77 -14.56 15.42 -12.73
N PRO A 78 -13.89 16.56 -12.97
CA PRO A 78 -14.56 17.75 -13.50
C PRO A 78 -15.21 17.54 -14.87
N PHE A 79 -14.71 16.58 -15.64
CA PHE A 79 -15.15 16.30 -17.00
C PHE A 79 -16.21 15.21 -17.08
N ALA A 80 -16.49 14.50 -15.97
CA ALA A 80 -17.28 13.28 -15.98
C ALA A 80 -18.74 13.46 -15.50
N GLY A 81 -19.06 14.58 -14.85
CA GLY A 81 -20.43 14.93 -14.46
C GLY A 81 -21.09 13.99 -13.45
N PHE A 82 -20.30 13.35 -12.57
CA PHE A 82 -20.81 12.40 -11.58
C PHE A 82 -21.42 13.08 -10.34
N PRO A 83 -22.39 12.42 -9.66
CA PRO A 83 -22.97 12.95 -8.43
C PRO A 83 -21.97 12.95 -7.27
N ARG A 84 -22.27 13.75 -6.23
CA ARG A 84 -21.44 13.84 -5.01
C ARG A 84 -21.20 12.49 -4.34
N SER A 85 -22.14 11.55 -4.46
CA SER A 85 -22.04 10.19 -3.91
C SER A 85 -20.88 9.39 -4.50
N VAL A 86 -20.43 9.70 -5.73
CA VAL A 86 -19.25 9.09 -6.37
C VAL A 86 -18.01 9.95 -6.16
N ILE A 87 -18.16 11.27 -6.25
CA ILE A 87 -17.05 12.24 -6.11
C ILE A 87 -16.39 12.16 -4.73
N ILE A 88 -17.18 12.16 -3.65
CA ILE A 88 -16.68 12.20 -2.27
C ILE A 88 -15.77 10.99 -1.97
N PRO A 89 -16.18 9.73 -2.22
CA PRO A 89 -15.31 8.57 -2.06
C PRO A 89 -13.99 8.67 -2.81
N ILE A 90 -13.97 9.20 -4.04
CA ILE A 90 -12.74 9.32 -4.84
C ILE A 90 -11.76 10.32 -4.21
N PHE A 91 -12.26 11.45 -3.67
CA PHE A 91 -11.42 12.37 -2.90
C PHE A 91 -10.92 11.78 -1.58
N VAL A 92 -11.74 11.02 -0.86
CA VAL A 92 -11.32 10.30 0.35
C VAL A 92 -10.22 9.30 0.02
N ALA A 93 -10.38 8.52 -1.07
CA ALA A 93 -9.37 7.59 -1.55
C ALA A 93 -8.05 8.33 -1.87
N ALA A 94 -8.11 9.51 -2.50
CA ALA A 94 -6.92 10.31 -2.79
C ALA A 94 -6.19 10.77 -1.50
N GLY A 95 -6.94 11.20 -0.49
CA GLY A 95 -6.37 11.54 0.82
C GLY A 95 -5.68 10.34 1.49
N LEU A 96 -6.32 9.17 1.45
CA LEU A 96 -5.76 7.92 1.96
C LEU A 96 -4.54 7.47 1.15
N SER A 97 -4.53 7.63 -0.18
CA SER A 97 -3.35 7.39 -1.01
C SER A 97 -2.18 8.29 -0.61
N GLY A 98 -2.43 9.55 -0.25
CA GLY A 98 -1.43 10.44 0.34
C GLY A 98 -0.88 9.91 1.66
N ALA A 99 -1.75 9.48 2.57
CA ALA A 99 -1.34 8.85 3.83
C ALA A 99 -0.54 7.54 3.62
N HIS A 100 -0.87 6.77 2.58
CA HIS A 100 -0.10 5.59 2.19
C HIS A 100 1.32 5.95 1.73
N LEU A 101 1.49 7.02 0.96
CA LEU A 101 2.82 7.50 0.57
C LEU A 101 3.65 7.95 1.79
N VAL A 102 3.03 8.64 2.75
CA VAL A 102 3.68 9.05 4.00
C VAL A 102 4.09 7.84 4.84
N THR A 103 3.21 6.86 5.03
CA THR A 103 3.55 5.66 5.81
C THR A 103 4.60 4.80 5.11
N THR A 104 4.58 4.74 3.77
CA THR A 104 5.60 4.06 2.96
C THR A 104 6.95 4.75 3.03
N SER A 105 7.02 6.09 2.98
CA SER A 105 8.28 6.82 3.08
C SER A 105 8.95 6.66 4.46
N ARG A 106 8.19 6.31 5.50
CA ARG A 106 8.72 5.94 6.82
C ARG A 106 9.08 4.47 6.95
N ALA A 107 8.30 3.57 6.36
CA ALA A 107 8.51 2.13 6.46
C ALA A 107 9.63 1.60 5.52
N ALA A 108 9.66 2.06 4.27
CA ALA A 108 10.56 1.54 3.25
C ALA A 108 12.06 1.70 3.61
N PRO A 109 12.54 2.85 4.12
CA PRO A 109 13.94 2.99 4.50
C PRO A 109 14.37 1.99 5.58
N LEU A 110 13.48 1.61 6.50
CA LEU A 110 13.78 0.64 7.56
C LEU A 110 14.06 -0.76 6.98
N LEU A 111 13.28 -1.19 5.98
CA LEU A 111 13.57 -2.44 5.27
C LEU A 111 14.85 -2.37 4.46
N LEU A 112 15.15 -1.21 3.85
CA LEU A 112 16.37 -1.04 3.05
C LEU A 112 17.65 -1.11 3.89
N GLN A 113 17.59 -0.78 5.19
CA GLN A 113 18.73 -0.95 6.10
C GLN A 113 19.19 -2.41 6.17
N LEU A 114 18.28 -3.38 6.01
CA LEU A 114 18.57 -4.81 6.08
C LEU A 114 19.43 -5.32 4.91
N ARG A 115 19.72 -4.48 3.90
CA ARG A 115 20.74 -4.78 2.89
C ARG A 115 22.13 -4.91 3.50
N HIS A 116 22.38 -4.24 4.62
CA HIS A 116 23.63 -4.34 5.35
C HIS A 116 23.65 -5.63 6.18
N HIS A 117 24.72 -6.42 6.06
CA HIS A 117 24.86 -7.74 6.69
C HIS A 117 25.49 -7.70 8.09
N ASP A 118 25.98 -6.54 8.50
CA ASP A 118 26.74 -6.27 9.72
C ASP A 118 25.88 -5.76 10.90
N LEU A 119 24.57 -5.66 10.74
CA LEU A 119 23.67 -5.26 11.82
C LEU A 119 23.60 -6.33 12.91
N ASP A 120 23.83 -5.92 14.15
CA ASP A 120 23.65 -6.79 15.31
C ASP A 120 22.17 -7.10 15.61
N GLU A 121 21.94 -8.13 16.42
CA GLU A 121 20.60 -8.60 16.76
C GLU A 121 19.75 -7.49 17.42
N ALA A 122 20.34 -6.67 18.29
CA ALA A 122 19.64 -5.59 18.98
C ALA A 122 19.14 -4.51 17.99
N THR A 123 19.99 -4.11 17.05
CA THR A 123 19.65 -3.15 16.00
C THR A 123 18.58 -3.72 15.07
N LEU A 124 18.70 -4.99 14.68
CA LEU A 124 17.68 -5.68 13.87
C LEU A 124 16.31 -5.68 14.56
N GLN A 125 16.25 -5.98 15.86
CA GLN A 125 15.00 -5.95 16.61
C GLN A 125 14.37 -4.56 16.64
N GLU A 126 15.17 -3.51 16.81
CA GLU A 126 14.66 -2.13 16.77
C GLU A 126 14.13 -1.74 15.38
N VAL A 127 14.86 -2.12 14.33
CA VAL A 127 14.42 -1.92 12.93
C VAL A 127 13.07 -2.61 12.71
N PHE A 128 12.93 -3.87 13.11
CA PHE A 128 11.67 -4.62 12.96
C PHE A 128 10.54 -4.02 13.78
N ARG A 129 10.79 -3.57 15.02
CA ARG A 129 9.79 -2.91 15.85
C ARG A 129 9.30 -1.61 15.22
N ARG A 130 10.20 -0.78 14.69
CA ARG A 130 9.84 0.47 13.98
C ARG A 130 9.09 0.16 12.68
N PHE A 131 9.57 -0.82 11.92
CA PHE A 131 8.96 -1.21 10.67
C PHE A 131 7.54 -1.74 10.91
N ALA A 132 7.34 -2.63 11.88
CA ALA A 132 6.03 -3.18 12.22
C ALA A 132 5.01 -2.08 12.55
N ARG A 133 5.41 -1.04 13.30
CA ARG A 133 4.53 0.11 13.63
C ARG A 133 4.11 0.88 12.38
N TRP A 134 5.06 1.24 11.51
CA TRP A 134 4.75 1.98 10.30
C TRP A 134 4.00 1.13 9.27
N HIS A 135 4.35 -0.14 9.13
CA HIS A 135 3.67 -1.09 8.26
C HIS A 135 2.24 -1.35 8.71
N GLY A 136 1.99 -1.50 10.02
CA GLY A 136 0.63 -1.64 10.54
C GLY A 136 -0.26 -0.46 10.18
N ARG A 137 0.23 0.78 10.36
CA ARG A 137 -0.47 2.00 9.92
C ARG A 137 -0.71 2.00 8.42
N ARG A 138 0.31 1.64 7.63
CA ARG A 138 0.21 1.52 6.17
C ARG A 138 -0.87 0.53 5.75
N CYS A 139 -0.92 -0.64 6.39
CA CYS A 139 -1.90 -1.68 6.13
C CYS A 139 -3.33 -1.16 6.31
N ILE A 140 -3.61 -0.50 7.45
CA ILE A 140 -4.93 0.09 7.73
C ILE A 140 -5.31 1.09 6.64
N VAL A 141 -4.39 1.99 6.29
CA VAL A 141 -4.64 3.00 5.24
C VAL A 141 -4.94 2.33 3.90
N GLN A 142 -4.17 1.32 3.51
CA GLN A 142 -4.37 0.63 2.22
C GLN A 142 -5.68 -0.16 2.16
N LEU A 143 -6.06 -0.84 3.25
CA LEU A 143 -7.35 -1.50 3.36
C LEU A 143 -8.51 -0.51 3.26
N ALA A 144 -8.39 0.64 3.93
CA ALA A 144 -9.37 1.71 3.84
C ALA A 144 -9.46 2.28 2.41
N THR A 145 -8.33 2.55 1.75
CA THR A 145 -8.29 3.01 0.35
C THR A 145 -9.01 2.03 -0.55
N PHE A 146 -8.71 0.74 -0.43
CA PHE A 146 -9.36 -0.31 -1.23
C PHE A 146 -10.86 -0.37 -0.98
N GLY A 147 -11.30 -0.36 0.28
CA GLY A 147 -12.72 -0.36 0.64
C GLY A 147 -13.48 0.86 0.10
N VAL A 148 -12.89 2.06 0.18
CA VAL A 148 -13.49 3.29 -0.35
C VAL A 148 -13.58 3.26 -1.87
N LEU A 149 -12.56 2.74 -2.57
CA LEU A 149 -12.60 2.60 -4.03
C LEU A 149 -13.63 1.55 -4.48
N LEU A 150 -13.75 0.42 -3.78
CA LEU A 150 -14.83 -0.55 -4.00
C LEU A 150 -16.20 0.08 -3.80
N TRP A 151 -16.37 0.88 -2.75
CA TRP A 151 -17.61 1.61 -2.50
C TRP A 151 -17.92 2.61 -3.62
N ALA A 152 -16.92 3.34 -4.11
CA ALA A 152 -17.09 4.26 -5.24
C ALA A 152 -17.57 3.52 -6.51
N LEU A 153 -17.00 2.35 -6.80
CA LEU A 153 -17.43 1.50 -7.91
C LEU A 153 -18.85 0.95 -7.71
N PHE A 154 -19.19 0.54 -6.49
CA PHE A 154 -20.54 0.07 -6.16
C PHE A 154 -21.59 1.15 -6.41
N VAL A 155 -21.38 2.37 -5.87
CA VAL A 155 -22.29 3.51 -6.07
C VAL A 155 -22.37 3.93 -7.54
N LEU A 156 -21.30 3.73 -8.31
CA LEU A 156 -21.29 4.03 -9.75
C LEU A 156 -22.07 2.99 -10.58
N ALA A 157 -22.19 1.75 -10.09
CA ALA A 157 -22.89 0.66 -10.74
C ALA A 157 -24.37 0.50 -10.33
N ALA A 158 -24.76 1.12 -9.22
CA ALA A 158 -26.13 1.18 -8.70
C ALA A 158 -26.94 2.32 -9.36
#